data_AF-A0A1H9JNA6-F1
#
_entry.id   AF-A0A1H9JNA6-F1
#
_cell.length_a   1.000
_cell.length_b   1.000
_cell.length_c   1.000
_cell.angle_alpha   90.00
_cell.angle_beta   90.00
_cell.angle_gamma   90.00
#
_symmetry.space_group_name_H-M   'P 1'
#
loop_
_entity.id
_entity.type
_entity.pdbx_description
1 polymer ?
#
loop_
_entity_poly.entity_id
_entity_poly.type
_entity_poly.pdbx_seq_one_letter_code
_entity_poly.pdbx_strand_id
1 'polypeptide(L)'
;MLSKIAEILPTCVLGDDMQAIFGWGNNVLVNWQNDVQTRFPAIGQLDTPWRWKNAGTENFGGWLLWVRDALRAGTSIDLRQAPPEVRWIQIAGENDIQSLTPASNVKPPNDGGSVLIVCDSTRPQRHRQIASRAHGAVVVENADLTDFIRFSESFDFRSADAVDDIIDFAANTLTGVGAPQLKQRVKTLLAGNARKPPTDTEAAAIDFVNTPTPPSAVALLVEINKQQGVTNLRPALLRACIQAFNACPNEDHFYEMAVKAREQSRVLGRSLPRRAVGSTLLLKGLEADVAVIIDTDLLSARDLYVAMTRGSRQLLICSRNPILMRPPV
;
A
#
# COMPACT_ATOMS: atom_id res chain seq x y z
N MET A 1 14.68 27.93 -5.67
CA MET A 1 13.79 28.66 -4.75
C MET A 1 14.41 28.84 -3.37
N LEU A 2 14.72 27.77 -2.62
CA LEU A 2 15.33 27.84 -1.27
C LEU A 2 16.60 28.70 -1.21
N SER A 3 17.52 28.53 -2.16
CA SER A 3 18.75 29.33 -2.26
C SER A 3 18.50 30.83 -2.32
N LYS A 4 17.40 31.26 -2.96
CA LYS A 4 17.03 32.67 -3.07
C LYS A 4 16.40 33.22 -1.79
N ILE A 5 15.65 32.40 -1.06
CA ILE A 5 15.10 32.77 0.26
C ILE A 5 16.25 33.00 1.25
N ALA A 6 17.29 32.16 1.20
CA ALA A 6 18.46 32.26 2.06
C ALA A 6 19.30 33.54 1.85
N GLU A 7 19.09 34.29 0.77
CA GLU A 7 19.74 35.60 0.55
C GLU A 7 19.09 36.71 1.42
N ILE A 8 17.87 36.49 1.91
CA ILE A 8 17.06 37.50 2.60
C ILE A 8 16.83 37.11 4.07
N LEU A 9 16.65 35.82 4.36
CA LEU A 9 16.32 35.32 5.68
C LEU A 9 17.34 34.28 6.16
N PRO A 10 17.76 34.31 7.44
CA PRO A 10 18.52 33.22 8.04
C PRO A 10 17.82 31.89 7.80
N THR A 11 18.47 31.00 7.04
CA THR A 11 17.87 29.76 6.56
C THR A 11 18.78 28.59 6.87
N CYS A 12 18.23 27.57 7.52
CA CYS A 12 18.86 26.27 7.71
C CYS A 12 18.09 25.20 6.95
N VAL A 13 18.80 24.21 6.39
CA VAL A 13 18.20 23.05 5.71
C VAL A 13 18.43 21.82 6.57
N LEU A 14 17.37 21.01 6.75
CA LEU A 14 17.43 19.71 7.41
C LEU A 14 16.96 18.64 6.42
N GLY A 15 17.68 17.53 6.35
CA GLY A 15 17.33 16.42 5.47
C GLY A 15 18.24 15.22 5.65
N ASP A 16 17.86 14.12 5.01
CA ASP A 16 18.61 12.86 5.00
C ASP A 16 18.63 12.33 3.56
N ASP A 17 19.81 12.23 2.98
CA ASP A 17 20.09 11.73 1.61
C ASP A 17 19.70 10.26 1.44
N MET A 18 19.80 9.46 2.50
CA MET A 18 19.36 8.06 2.48
C MET A 18 17.84 7.93 2.42
N GLN A 19 17.10 9.01 2.66
CA GLN A 19 15.66 9.08 2.55
C GLN A 19 15.17 9.64 1.20
N ALA A 20 16.08 10.03 0.29
CA ALA A 20 15.75 10.55 -1.02
C ALA A 20 15.35 9.42 -1.99
N ILE A 21 14.08 9.00 -1.94
CA ILE A 21 13.56 7.91 -2.79
C ILE A 21 12.64 8.40 -3.93
N PHE A 22 12.53 9.71 -4.13
CA PHE A 22 11.65 10.33 -5.15
C PHE A 22 12.26 10.39 -6.57
N GLY A 23 13.22 9.53 -6.91
CA GLY A 23 14.06 9.66 -8.10
C GLY A 23 13.56 8.95 -9.36
N TRP A 24 12.26 8.99 -9.65
CA TRP A 24 11.66 8.29 -10.80
C TRP A 24 11.28 9.23 -11.95
N GLY A 25 11.14 8.65 -13.14
CA GLY A 25 10.83 9.39 -14.36
C GLY A 25 11.94 10.40 -14.67
N ASN A 26 11.55 11.67 -14.88
CA ASN A 26 12.49 12.76 -15.12
C ASN A 26 12.90 13.48 -13.82
N ASN A 27 12.51 12.99 -12.64
CA ASN A 27 12.83 13.63 -11.38
C ASN A 27 14.24 13.26 -10.93
N VAL A 28 15.17 14.22 -11.02
CA VAL A 28 16.53 14.07 -10.55
C VAL A 28 16.57 14.34 -9.04
N LEU A 29 17.11 13.40 -8.28
CA LEU A 29 17.30 13.60 -6.84
C LEU A 29 18.35 14.67 -6.57
N VAL A 30 18.06 15.52 -5.58
CA VAL A 30 19.02 16.52 -5.08
C VAL A 30 20.25 15.78 -4.55
N ASN A 31 21.42 16.14 -5.06
CA ASN A 31 22.69 15.65 -4.55
C ASN A 31 23.05 16.46 -3.30
N TRP A 32 23.07 15.80 -2.14
CA TRP A 32 23.28 16.50 -0.86
C TRP A 32 24.65 17.20 -0.79
N GLN A 33 25.70 16.60 -1.32
CA GLN A 33 27.05 17.18 -1.28
C GLN A 33 27.20 18.34 -2.25
N ASN A 34 26.76 18.15 -3.50
CA ASN A 34 26.98 19.11 -4.58
C ASN A 34 25.94 20.25 -4.60
N ASP A 35 24.68 19.95 -4.27
CA ASP A 35 23.59 20.92 -4.40
C ASP A 35 23.23 21.61 -3.08
N VAL A 36 23.39 20.90 -1.94
CA VAL A 36 22.99 21.43 -0.62
C VAL A 36 24.19 21.96 0.16
N GLN A 37 25.19 21.11 0.42
CA GLN A 37 26.33 21.47 1.29
C GLN A 37 27.19 22.61 0.75
N THR A 38 27.20 22.81 -0.58
CA THR A 38 27.89 23.94 -1.22
C THR A 38 27.32 25.30 -0.81
N ARG A 39 26.03 25.38 -0.46
CA ARG A 39 25.36 26.64 -0.06
C ARG A 39 24.91 26.65 1.39
N PHE A 40 24.63 25.49 1.96
CA PHE A 40 24.23 25.30 3.35
C PHE A 40 25.24 24.36 4.02
N PRO A 41 26.38 24.88 4.50
CA PRO A 41 27.40 24.07 5.16
C PRO A 41 26.83 23.27 6.33
N ALA A 42 27.36 22.07 6.54
CA ALA A 42 26.91 21.21 7.63
C ALA A 42 27.20 21.88 8.98
N ILE A 43 26.15 22.06 9.79
CA ILE A 43 26.25 22.62 11.16
C ILE A 43 26.16 21.55 12.25
N GLY A 44 25.77 20.32 11.91
CA GLY A 44 25.62 19.20 12.83
C GLY A 44 24.89 18.01 12.22
N GLN A 45 24.84 16.91 12.95
CA GLN A 45 24.13 15.69 12.60
C GLN A 45 23.21 15.27 13.75
N LEU A 46 22.06 14.69 13.42
CA LEU A 46 21.14 14.13 14.42
C LEU A 46 21.46 12.66 14.65
N ASP A 47 22.16 12.37 15.75
CA ASP A 47 22.66 11.02 16.06
C ASP A 47 21.84 10.31 17.14
N THR A 48 20.87 10.98 17.75
CA THR A 48 19.99 10.37 18.75
C THR A 48 18.72 9.81 18.09
N PRO A 49 18.46 8.49 18.15
CA PRO A 49 17.29 7.86 17.53
C PRO A 49 16.03 8.02 18.40
N TRP A 50 15.56 9.27 18.57
CA TRP A 50 14.48 9.63 19.51
C TRP A 50 13.20 8.79 19.36
N ARG A 51 12.79 8.43 18.15
CA ARG A 51 11.60 7.60 17.92
C ARG A 51 11.71 6.25 18.64
N TRP A 52 12.85 5.59 18.50
CA TRP A 52 13.11 4.29 19.12
C TRP A 52 13.37 4.42 20.62
N LYS A 53 14.05 5.49 21.04
CA LYS A 53 14.21 5.82 22.47
C LYS A 53 12.87 5.96 23.18
N ASN A 54 11.94 6.72 22.59
CA ASN A 54 10.58 6.90 23.13
C ASN A 54 9.76 5.61 23.12
N ALA A 55 10.08 4.66 22.24
CA ALA A 55 9.45 3.35 22.16
C ALA A 55 10.09 2.30 23.10
N GLY A 56 11.20 2.64 23.77
CA GLY A 56 11.95 1.74 24.65
C GLY A 56 12.93 0.81 23.92
N THR A 57 13.27 1.11 22.66
CA THR A 57 14.09 0.27 21.76
C THR A 57 15.33 1.03 21.25
N GLU A 58 15.98 1.82 22.11
CA GLU A 58 17.12 2.68 21.75
C GLU A 58 18.26 1.93 21.04
N ASN A 59 18.57 0.70 21.48
CA ASN A 59 19.56 -0.17 20.84
C ASN A 59 19.20 -0.50 19.38
N PHE A 60 17.93 -0.78 19.10
CA PHE A 60 17.44 -0.99 17.73
C PHE A 60 17.57 0.28 16.89
N GLY A 61 17.25 1.44 17.46
CA GLY A 61 17.46 2.74 16.82
C GLY A 61 18.94 3.00 16.48
N GLY A 62 19.85 2.70 17.40
CA GLY A 62 21.30 2.80 17.18
C GLY A 62 21.80 1.87 16.07
N TRP A 63 21.29 0.63 16.03
CA TRP A 63 21.59 -0.30 14.95
C TRP A 63 21.10 0.21 13.59
N LEU A 64 19.93 0.85 13.52
CA LEU A 64 19.44 1.45 12.27
C LEU A 64 20.29 2.64 11.79
N LEU A 65 20.88 3.41 12.71
CA LEU A 65 21.85 4.46 12.34
C LEU A 65 23.12 3.84 11.75
N TRP A 66 23.63 2.75 12.32
CA TRP A 66 24.74 2.01 11.73
C TRP A 66 24.38 1.42 10.35
N VAL A 67 23.18 0.83 10.21
CA VAL A 67 22.66 0.32 8.92
C VAL A 67 22.62 1.41 7.87
N ARG A 68 22.26 2.65 8.23
CA ARG A 68 22.26 3.79 7.31
C ARG A 68 23.62 3.98 6.67
N ASP A 69 24.68 4.02 7.49
CA ASP A 69 26.04 4.25 7.02
C ASP A 69 26.57 3.03 6.26
N ALA A 70 26.24 1.81 6.70
CA ALA A 70 26.58 0.58 6.00
C ALA A 70 25.98 0.53 4.59
N LEU A 71 24.68 0.84 4.46
CA LEU A 71 24.00 0.89 3.16
C LEU A 71 24.55 1.99 2.25
N ARG A 72 24.85 3.18 2.80
CA ARG A 72 25.49 4.26 2.03
C ARG A 72 26.84 3.83 1.47
N ALA A 73 27.66 3.16 2.28
CA ALA A 73 28.99 2.70 1.90
C ALA A 73 29.00 1.41 1.08
N GLY A 74 27.85 0.77 0.84
CA GLY A 74 27.77 -0.55 0.21
C GLY A 74 28.34 -1.70 1.05
N THR A 75 28.43 -1.50 2.37
CA THR A 75 28.90 -2.51 3.33
C THR A 75 27.82 -3.56 3.58
N SER A 76 28.21 -4.82 3.68
CA SER A 76 27.28 -5.92 3.94
C SER A 76 26.71 -5.88 5.36
N ILE A 77 25.43 -6.18 5.51
CA ILE A 77 24.72 -6.28 6.79
C ILE A 77 24.37 -7.74 7.06
N ASP A 78 24.91 -8.33 8.12
CA ASP A 78 24.55 -9.68 8.57
C ASP A 78 23.39 -9.62 9.57
N LEU A 79 22.21 -10.05 9.13
CA LEU A 79 20.99 -10.03 9.94
C LEU A 79 21.04 -10.97 11.15
N ARG A 80 21.98 -11.92 11.19
CA ARG A 80 22.17 -12.82 12.35
C ARG A 80 22.83 -12.11 13.53
N GLN A 81 23.45 -10.95 13.28
CA GLN A 81 24.09 -10.10 14.29
C GLN A 81 23.20 -8.90 14.67
N ALA A 82 21.97 -8.84 14.14
CA ALA A 82 21.03 -7.76 14.42
C ALA A 82 20.50 -7.83 15.87
N PRO A 83 20.03 -6.71 16.43
CA PRO A 83 19.48 -6.68 17.78
C PRO A 83 18.17 -7.49 17.88
N PRO A 84 17.70 -7.85 19.10
CA PRO A 84 16.54 -8.72 19.31
C PRO A 84 15.23 -8.27 18.66
N GLU A 85 15.07 -6.97 18.41
CA GLU A 85 13.93 -6.37 17.71
C GLU A 85 13.88 -6.73 16.22
N VAL A 86 14.99 -7.21 15.65
CA VAL A 86 15.12 -7.58 14.24
C VAL A 86 15.01 -9.09 14.09
N ARG A 87 14.08 -9.54 13.25
CA ARG A 87 13.87 -10.95 12.93
C ARG A 87 14.09 -11.19 11.46
N TRP A 88 15.09 -12.00 11.13
CA TRP A 88 15.26 -12.51 9.78
C TRP A 88 14.33 -13.69 9.52
N ILE A 89 13.64 -13.65 8.40
CA ILE A 89 12.78 -14.74 7.91
C ILE A 89 13.35 -15.17 6.56
N GLN A 90 13.92 -16.37 6.52
CA GLN A 90 14.41 -16.93 5.29
C GLN A 90 13.24 -17.26 4.35
N ILE A 91 13.32 -16.76 3.12
CA ILE A 91 12.38 -17.09 2.04
C ILE A 91 13.08 -17.92 0.97
N ALA A 92 12.38 -18.94 0.47
CA ALA A 92 12.91 -19.89 -0.51
C ALA A 92 12.14 -19.80 -1.83
N GLY A 93 12.85 -19.48 -2.92
CA GLY A 93 12.34 -19.60 -4.29
C GLY A 93 11.06 -18.81 -4.62
N GLU A 94 10.31 -19.29 -5.62
CA GLU A 94 9.08 -18.66 -6.11
C GLU A 94 7.85 -18.90 -5.20
N ASN A 95 7.91 -19.89 -4.30
CA ASN A 95 6.84 -20.24 -3.35
C ASN A 95 7.09 -19.68 -1.94
N ASP A 96 7.54 -18.43 -1.86
CA ASP A 96 7.85 -17.75 -0.59
C ASP A 96 6.63 -17.46 0.30
N ILE A 97 5.42 -17.52 -0.28
CA ILE A 97 4.14 -17.20 0.37
C ILE A 97 3.94 -17.91 1.70
N GLN A 98 4.40 -19.16 1.85
CA GLN A 98 4.28 -19.91 3.09
C GLN A 98 5.06 -19.27 4.24
N SER A 99 6.27 -18.77 3.98
CA SER A 99 7.07 -18.03 4.96
C SER A 99 6.55 -16.61 5.18
N LEU A 100 6.01 -15.99 4.13
CA LEU A 100 5.51 -14.60 4.19
C LEU A 100 4.18 -14.47 4.93
N THR A 101 3.34 -15.52 4.93
CA THR A 101 2.02 -15.45 5.56
C THR A 101 2.13 -15.27 7.09
N PRO A 102 2.92 -16.05 7.84
CA PRO A 102 3.17 -15.80 9.26
C PRO A 102 3.84 -14.45 9.52
N ALA A 103 4.81 -14.05 8.68
CA ALA A 103 5.48 -12.76 8.79
C ALA A 103 4.49 -11.58 8.68
N SER A 104 3.61 -11.66 7.69
CA SER A 104 2.59 -10.63 7.41
C SER A 104 1.48 -10.60 8.46
N ASN A 105 1.33 -11.67 9.26
CA ASN A 105 0.41 -11.78 10.38
C ASN A 105 1.09 -11.60 11.75
N VAL A 106 2.32 -11.05 11.78
CA VAL A 106 3.02 -10.79 13.04
C VAL A 106 2.16 -9.94 13.98
N LYS A 107 2.07 -10.37 15.25
CA LYS A 107 1.40 -9.62 16.30
C LYS A 107 2.32 -8.48 16.79
N PRO A 108 1.87 -7.22 16.77
CA PRO A 108 2.62 -6.13 17.38
C PRO A 108 2.92 -6.41 18.87
N PRO A 109 4.05 -5.92 19.41
CA PRO A 109 4.39 -6.09 20.83
C PRO A 109 3.42 -5.41 21.81
N ASN A 110 2.67 -4.41 21.34
CA ASN A 110 1.71 -3.62 22.10
C ASN A 110 0.27 -3.89 21.65
N ASP A 111 -0.68 -3.83 22.59
CA ASP A 111 -2.10 -3.96 22.28
C ASP A 111 -2.55 -2.84 21.33
N GLY A 112 -3.33 -3.21 20.33
CA GLY A 112 -3.75 -2.31 19.25
C GLY A 112 -2.63 -1.77 18.36
N GLY A 113 -1.41 -2.30 18.45
CA GLY A 113 -0.27 -1.85 17.65
C GLY A 113 -0.50 -1.97 16.13
N SER A 114 0.35 -1.26 15.39
CA SER A 114 0.28 -1.10 13.95
C SER A 114 1.41 -1.82 13.21
N VAL A 115 1.14 -2.27 11.98
CA VAL A 115 2.09 -2.97 11.12
C VAL A 115 2.10 -2.38 9.71
N LEU A 116 3.29 -2.04 9.24
CA LEU A 116 3.52 -1.67 7.84
C LEU A 116 4.29 -2.78 7.13
N ILE A 117 3.70 -3.31 6.07
CA ILE A 117 4.27 -4.35 5.25
C ILE A 117 4.73 -3.71 3.93
N VAL A 118 6.04 -3.68 3.75
CA VAL A 118 6.70 -3.06 2.60
C VAL A 118 7.00 -4.11 1.54
N CYS A 119 6.48 -3.87 0.34
CA CYS A 119 6.71 -4.68 -0.85
C CYS A 119 7.33 -3.82 -1.97
N ASP A 120 7.87 -4.45 -3.01
CA ASP A 120 8.47 -3.72 -4.13
C ASP A 120 7.41 -2.97 -4.95
N SER A 121 7.69 -1.73 -5.35
CA SER A 121 6.72 -0.87 -6.07
C SER A 121 6.33 -1.39 -7.45
N THR A 122 7.16 -2.20 -8.09
CA THR A 122 6.89 -2.74 -9.44
C THR A 122 5.96 -3.95 -9.42
N ARG A 123 5.54 -4.42 -8.23
CA ARG A 123 4.73 -5.65 -8.05
C ARG A 123 3.39 -5.40 -7.34
N PRO A 124 2.49 -4.56 -7.86
CA PRO A 124 1.21 -4.26 -7.21
C PRO A 124 0.31 -5.50 -7.01
N GLN A 125 0.43 -6.51 -7.87
CA GLN A 125 -0.27 -7.79 -7.68
C GLN A 125 0.21 -8.52 -6.42
N ARG A 126 1.50 -8.46 -6.11
CA ARG A 126 2.07 -9.05 -4.91
C ARG A 126 1.58 -8.33 -3.65
N HIS A 127 1.36 -7.02 -3.70
CA HIS A 127 0.79 -6.26 -2.58
C HIS A 127 -0.59 -6.81 -2.22
N ARG A 128 -1.45 -6.98 -3.23
CA ARG A 128 -2.79 -7.59 -3.07
C ARG A 128 -2.71 -9.01 -2.54
N GLN A 129 -1.80 -9.82 -3.06
CA GLN A 129 -1.62 -11.22 -2.68
C GLN A 129 -1.15 -11.41 -1.22
N ILE A 130 -0.34 -10.47 -0.72
CA ILE A 130 0.08 -10.43 0.67
C ILE A 130 -1.04 -9.90 1.56
N ALA A 131 -1.65 -8.79 1.18
CA ALA A 131 -2.74 -8.19 1.94
C ALA A 131 -3.92 -9.16 2.11
N SER A 132 -4.27 -9.93 1.08
CA SER A 132 -5.37 -10.90 1.15
C SER A 132 -5.13 -12.08 2.10
N ARG A 133 -3.88 -12.33 2.48
CA ARG A 133 -3.49 -13.38 3.45
C ARG A 133 -3.14 -12.82 4.83
N ALA A 134 -3.08 -11.50 4.96
CA ALA A 134 -2.73 -10.82 6.20
C ALA A 134 -4.01 -10.28 6.85
N HIS A 135 -4.35 -10.80 8.02
CA HIS A 135 -5.59 -10.48 8.69
C HIS A 135 -5.69 -8.99 9.02
N GLY A 136 -6.78 -8.36 8.56
CA GLY A 136 -7.03 -6.93 8.71
C GLY A 136 -6.10 -6.02 7.91
N ALA A 137 -5.29 -6.57 7.00
CA ALA A 137 -4.43 -5.78 6.13
C ALA A 137 -5.22 -5.18 4.98
N VAL A 138 -4.89 -3.95 4.62
CA VAL A 138 -5.37 -3.32 3.38
C VAL A 138 -4.20 -2.79 2.56
N VAL A 139 -4.39 -2.74 1.25
CA VAL A 139 -3.43 -2.15 0.32
C VAL A 139 -3.55 -0.63 0.38
N VAL A 140 -2.41 0.03 0.48
CA VAL A 140 -2.31 1.49 0.42
C VAL A 140 -2.28 1.91 -1.05
N GLU A 141 -3.23 2.77 -1.43
CA GLU A 141 -3.34 3.28 -2.79
C GLU A 141 -2.52 4.55 -3.02
N ASN A 142 -2.15 4.79 -4.28
CA ASN A 142 -1.57 6.07 -4.69
C ASN A 142 -2.65 7.17 -4.67
N ALA A 143 -2.20 8.42 -4.60
CA ALA A 143 -3.11 9.58 -4.58
C ALA A 143 -3.90 9.74 -5.90
N ASP A 144 -3.46 9.08 -6.96
CA ASP A 144 -4.07 9.17 -8.29
C ASP A 144 -5.21 8.17 -8.47
N LEU A 145 -5.35 7.20 -7.54
CA LEU A 145 -6.30 6.09 -7.62
C LEU A 145 -6.32 5.46 -9.03
N THR A 146 -5.14 5.24 -9.61
CA THR A 146 -4.99 4.96 -11.06
C THR A 146 -5.85 3.80 -11.55
N ASP A 147 -5.95 2.71 -10.78
CA ASP A 147 -6.77 1.55 -11.14
C ASP A 147 -8.27 1.88 -11.15
N PHE A 148 -8.74 2.75 -10.24
CA PHE A 148 -10.14 3.18 -10.21
C PHE A 148 -10.45 4.13 -11.37
N ILE A 149 -9.56 5.07 -11.67
CA ILE A 149 -9.73 5.95 -12.83
C ILE A 149 -9.80 5.13 -14.12
N ARG A 150 -8.89 4.17 -14.30
CA ARG A 150 -8.92 3.27 -15.46
C ARG A 150 -10.23 2.47 -15.55
N PHE A 151 -10.71 1.94 -14.42
CA PHE A 151 -12.02 1.28 -14.37
C PHE A 151 -13.14 2.22 -14.83
N SER A 152 -13.15 3.47 -14.34
CA SER A 152 -14.17 4.45 -14.73
C SER A 152 -14.10 4.91 -16.18
N GLU A 153 -12.92 4.83 -16.82
CA GLU A 153 -12.74 5.13 -18.25
C GLU A 153 -13.30 4.02 -19.15
N SER A 154 -13.17 2.76 -18.71
CA SER A 154 -13.56 1.59 -19.51
C SER A 154 -14.96 1.07 -19.23
N PHE A 155 -15.53 1.38 -18.06
CA PHE A 155 -16.81 0.85 -17.63
C PHE A 155 -17.98 1.47 -18.42
N ASP A 156 -18.80 0.64 -19.04
CA ASP A 156 -20.01 1.04 -19.74
C ASP A 156 -21.23 0.32 -19.18
N PHE A 157 -22.16 1.07 -18.60
CA PHE A 157 -23.41 0.52 -18.05
C PHE A 157 -24.26 -0.21 -19.10
N ARG A 158 -24.11 0.12 -20.39
CA ARG A 158 -24.88 -0.51 -21.48
C ARG A 158 -24.22 -1.79 -22.01
N SER A 159 -23.02 -2.11 -21.55
CA SER A 159 -22.31 -3.32 -21.96
C SER A 159 -23.06 -4.56 -21.47
N ALA A 160 -23.10 -5.60 -22.31
CA ALA A 160 -23.61 -6.92 -21.90
C ALA A 160 -22.80 -7.53 -20.73
N ASP A 161 -21.54 -7.11 -20.60
CA ASP A 161 -20.61 -7.58 -19.56
C ASP A 161 -20.58 -6.66 -18.32
N ALA A 162 -21.40 -5.60 -18.26
CA ALA A 162 -21.35 -4.61 -17.18
C ALA A 162 -21.46 -5.22 -15.77
N VAL A 163 -22.29 -6.26 -15.60
CA VAL A 163 -22.41 -6.97 -14.31
C VAL A 163 -21.12 -7.74 -13.97
N ASP A 164 -20.52 -8.36 -14.98
CA ASP A 164 -19.27 -9.10 -14.83
C ASP A 164 -18.12 -8.13 -14.48
N ASP A 165 -18.13 -6.91 -15.04
CA ASP A 165 -17.16 -5.83 -14.75
C ASP A 165 -17.30 -5.28 -13.32
N ILE A 166 -18.52 -5.05 -12.81
CA ILE A 166 -18.75 -4.64 -11.41
C ILE A 166 -18.30 -5.74 -10.45
N ILE A 167 -18.60 -7.01 -10.74
CA ILE A 167 -18.17 -8.15 -9.92
C ILE A 167 -16.63 -8.27 -9.91
N ASP A 168 -15.97 -8.07 -11.06
CA ASP A 168 -14.51 -8.08 -11.12
C ASP A 168 -13.88 -6.89 -10.40
N PHE A 169 -14.49 -5.70 -10.50
CA PHE A 169 -14.07 -4.55 -9.70
C PHE A 169 -14.19 -4.85 -8.19
N ALA A 170 -15.30 -5.45 -7.76
CA ALA A 170 -15.49 -5.88 -6.37
C ALA A 170 -14.42 -6.91 -5.96
N ALA A 171 -14.15 -7.93 -6.77
CA ALA A 171 -13.13 -8.94 -6.50
C ALA A 171 -11.70 -8.38 -6.49
N ASN A 172 -11.45 -7.27 -7.21
CA ASN A 172 -10.17 -6.57 -7.17
C ASN A 172 -10.01 -5.67 -5.94
N THR A 173 -11.10 -5.29 -5.27
CA THR A 173 -11.12 -4.33 -4.14
C THR A 173 -11.47 -4.97 -2.79
N LEU A 174 -12.00 -6.18 -2.80
CA LEU A 174 -12.39 -6.98 -1.65
C LEU A 174 -11.71 -8.35 -1.69
N THR A 175 -11.67 -9.05 -0.56
CA THR A 175 -11.35 -10.48 -0.52
C THR A 175 -12.62 -11.31 -0.27
N GLY A 176 -12.61 -12.60 -0.62
CA GLY A 176 -13.71 -13.52 -0.30
C GLY A 176 -14.94 -13.43 -1.20
N VAL A 177 -14.94 -12.58 -2.25
CA VAL A 177 -16.12 -12.33 -3.12
C VAL A 177 -16.62 -13.56 -3.87
N GLY A 178 -15.74 -14.50 -4.23
CA GLY A 178 -16.15 -15.66 -5.05
C GLY A 178 -16.69 -15.27 -6.43
N ALA A 179 -16.06 -14.28 -7.08
CA ALA A 179 -16.52 -13.70 -8.35
C ALA A 179 -16.86 -14.74 -9.44
N PRO A 180 -16.02 -15.77 -9.74
CA PRO A 180 -16.37 -16.77 -10.75
C PRO A 180 -17.69 -17.48 -10.46
N GLN A 181 -17.92 -17.85 -9.19
CA GLN A 181 -19.15 -18.51 -8.75
C GLN A 181 -20.34 -17.56 -8.85
N LEU A 182 -20.19 -16.30 -8.45
CA LEU A 182 -21.25 -15.30 -8.52
C LEU A 182 -21.67 -15.04 -9.99
N LYS A 183 -20.71 -14.83 -10.89
CA LYS A 183 -20.98 -14.64 -12.33
C LYS A 183 -21.71 -15.83 -12.94
N GLN A 184 -21.28 -17.06 -12.62
CA GLN A 184 -21.94 -18.27 -13.07
C GLN A 184 -23.38 -18.38 -12.54
N ARG A 185 -23.59 -17.99 -11.27
CA ARG A 185 -24.91 -18.00 -10.63
C ARG A 185 -25.86 -16.99 -11.27
N VAL A 186 -25.41 -15.77 -11.54
CA VAL A 186 -26.18 -14.74 -12.25
C VAL A 186 -26.64 -15.24 -13.63
N LYS A 187 -25.73 -15.82 -14.42
CA LYS A 187 -26.07 -16.40 -15.74
C LYS A 187 -27.13 -17.50 -15.64
N THR A 188 -27.02 -18.37 -14.62
CA THR A 188 -28.00 -19.45 -14.38
C THR A 188 -29.38 -18.92 -13.98
N LEU A 189 -29.42 -17.86 -13.16
CA LEU A 189 -30.65 -17.23 -12.69
C LEU A 189 -31.38 -16.49 -13.82
N LEU A 190 -30.66 -15.71 -14.62
CA LEU A 190 -31.22 -15.01 -15.79
C LEU A 190 -31.77 -15.98 -16.83
N ALA A 191 -31.18 -17.16 -16.98
CA ALA A 191 -31.68 -18.21 -17.87
C ALA A 191 -32.91 -18.97 -17.33
N GLY A 192 -33.39 -18.66 -16.12
CA GLY A 192 -34.52 -19.34 -15.49
C GLY A 192 -34.23 -20.79 -15.06
N ASN A 193 -32.97 -21.22 -15.07
CA ASN A 193 -32.56 -22.59 -14.81
C ASN A 193 -32.14 -22.84 -13.35
N ALA A 194 -32.26 -21.84 -12.49
CA ALA A 194 -31.83 -21.93 -11.11
C ALA A 194 -32.81 -22.76 -10.27
N ARG A 195 -32.28 -23.78 -9.59
CA ARG A 195 -33.06 -24.63 -8.65
C ARG A 195 -33.19 -24.01 -7.26
N LYS A 196 -32.28 -23.12 -6.89
CA LYS A 196 -32.26 -22.42 -5.61
C LYS A 196 -32.62 -20.96 -5.81
N PRO A 197 -33.39 -20.35 -4.90
CA PRO A 197 -33.69 -18.91 -4.96
C PRO A 197 -32.39 -18.08 -4.89
N PRO A 198 -32.40 -16.85 -5.44
CA PRO A 198 -31.26 -15.96 -5.36
C PRO A 198 -31.00 -15.54 -3.91
N THR A 199 -29.72 -15.39 -3.55
CA THR A 199 -29.30 -14.63 -2.36
C THR A 199 -29.47 -13.13 -2.57
N ASP A 200 -29.37 -12.30 -1.52
CA ASP A 200 -29.49 -10.84 -1.63
C ASP A 200 -28.50 -10.24 -2.63
N THR A 201 -27.26 -10.73 -2.66
CA THR A 201 -26.26 -10.30 -3.64
C THR A 201 -26.58 -10.76 -5.06
N GLU A 202 -27.07 -11.99 -5.23
CA GLU A 202 -27.48 -12.50 -6.54
C GLU A 202 -28.70 -11.74 -7.07
N ALA A 203 -29.63 -11.38 -6.20
CA ALA A 203 -30.78 -10.55 -6.52
C ALA A 203 -30.35 -9.14 -6.94
N ALA A 204 -29.47 -8.48 -6.16
CA ALA A 204 -28.92 -7.18 -6.52
C ALA A 204 -28.16 -7.20 -7.87
N ALA A 205 -27.48 -8.31 -8.19
CA ALA A 205 -26.82 -8.48 -9.47
C ALA A 205 -27.82 -8.61 -10.63
N ILE A 206 -28.92 -9.34 -10.44
CA ILE A 206 -30.01 -9.43 -11.42
C ILE A 206 -30.70 -8.08 -11.61
N ASP A 207 -30.95 -7.35 -10.52
CA ASP A 207 -31.54 -6.01 -10.56
C ASP A 207 -30.66 -5.04 -11.35
N PHE A 208 -29.34 -5.09 -11.14
CA PHE A 208 -28.38 -4.34 -11.94
C PHE A 208 -28.43 -4.71 -13.43
N VAL A 209 -28.50 -6.01 -13.78
CA VAL A 209 -28.61 -6.44 -15.18
C VAL A 209 -29.89 -5.91 -15.84
N ASN A 210 -31.01 -5.96 -15.11
CA ASN A 210 -32.30 -5.51 -15.63
C ASN A 210 -32.38 -3.98 -15.72
N THR A 211 -31.72 -3.27 -14.81
CA THR A 211 -31.75 -1.80 -14.70
C THR A 211 -30.34 -1.28 -14.41
N PRO A 212 -29.44 -1.20 -15.40
CA PRO A 212 -28.03 -0.87 -15.19
C PRO A 212 -27.85 0.64 -14.97
N THR A 213 -27.92 1.06 -13.72
CA THR A 213 -27.90 2.46 -13.30
C THR A 213 -26.89 2.64 -12.15
N PRO A 214 -26.41 3.86 -11.86
CA PRO A 214 -25.51 4.08 -10.74
C PRO A 214 -26.07 3.58 -9.38
N PRO A 215 -27.36 3.80 -9.03
CA PRO A 215 -27.93 3.26 -7.80
C PRO A 215 -27.92 1.72 -7.72
N SER A 216 -28.24 1.02 -8.80
CA SER A 216 -28.22 -0.46 -8.80
C SER A 216 -26.79 -1.01 -8.75
N ALA A 217 -25.80 -0.31 -9.33
CA ALA A 217 -24.39 -0.66 -9.18
C ALA A 217 -23.92 -0.51 -7.72
N VAL A 218 -24.33 0.56 -7.04
CA VAL A 218 -24.05 0.76 -5.61
C VAL A 218 -24.70 -0.34 -4.78
N ALA A 219 -25.96 -0.68 -5.04
CA ALA A 219 -26.66 -1.75 -4.33
C ALA A 219 -25.90 -3.08 -4.46
N LEU A 220 -25.46 -3.43 -5.68
CA LEU A 220 -24.65 -4.62 -5.92
C LEU A 220 -23.33 -4.61 -5.13
N LEU A 221 -22.55 -3.53 -5.18
CA LEU A 221 -21.30 -3.42 -4.42
C LEU A 221 -21.52 -3.51 -2.90
N VAL A 222 -22.61 -2.92 -2.40
CA VAL A 222 -22.98 -2.96 -0.98
C VAL A 222 -23.34 -4.38 -0.56
N GLU A 223 -24.18 -5.09 -1.33
CA GLU A 223 -24.57 -6.46 -1.01
C GLU A 223 -23.39 -7.44 -1.11
N ILE A 224 -22.47 -7.24 -2.06
CA ILE A 224 -21.21 -8.02 -2.09
C ILE A 224 -20.43 -7.81 -0.78
N ASN A 225 -20.28 -6.56 -0.34
CA ASN A 225 -19.48 -6.22 0.84
C ASN A 225 -20.13 -6.68 2.17
N LYS A 226 -21.43 -6.99 2.19
CA LYS A 226 -22.13 -7.54 3.37
C LYS A 226 -21.96 -9.05 3.53
N GLN A 227 -21.53 -9.77 2.49
CA GLN A 227 -21.43 -11.22 2.53
C GLN A 227 -20.48 -11.71 3.62
N GLN A 228 -20.84 -12.82 4.25
CA GLN A 228 -19.97 -13.46 5.23
C GLN A 228 -18.67 -13.92 4.58
N GLY A 229 -17.54 -13.57 5.19
CA GLY A 229 -16.20 -13.90 4.68
C GLY A 229 -15.63 -12.88 3.70
N VAL A 230 -16.40 -11.86 3.32
CA VAL A 230 -15.89 -10.73 2.53
C VAL A 230 -15.22 -9.71 3.45
N THR A 231 -14.03 -9.26 3.07
CA THR A 231 -13.31 -8.20 3.80
C THR A 231 -12.68 -7.19 2.85
N ASN A 232 -12.53 -5.94 3.32
CA ASN A 232 -11.92 -4.87 2.52
C ASN A 232 -10.44 -5.17 2.22
N LEU A 233 -10.06 -5.14 0.94
CA LEU A 233 -8.67 -5.25 0.50
C LEU A 233 -8.11 -3.88 0.09
N ARG A 234 -8.88 -3.11 -0.68
CA ARG A 234 -8.53 -1.79 -1.24
C ARG A 234 -9.65 -0.79 -0.96
N PRO A 235 -9.89 -0.45 0.31
CA PRO A 235 -11.07 0.33 0.72
C PRO A 235 -11.14 1.72 0.09
N ALA A 236 -10.00 2.33 -0.25
CA ALA A 236 -9.96 3.62 -0.92
C ALA A 236 -10.62 3.58 -2.31
N LEU A 237 -10.36 2.53 -3.11
CA LEU A 237 -10.97 2.40 -4.43
C LEU A 237 -12.48 2.12 -4.33
N LEU A 238 -12.88 1.21 -3.44
CA LEU A 238 -14.30 0.88 -3.25
C LEU A 238 -15.10 2.11 -2.80
N ARG A 239 -14.56 2.88 -1.84
CA ARG A 239 -15.20 4.11 -1.36
C ARG A 239 -15.30 5.17 -2.47
N ALA A 240 -14.22 5.40 -3.21
CA ALA A 240 -14.22 6.35 -4.31
C ALA A 240 -15.23 5.96 -5.41
N CYS A 241 -15.35 4.67 -5.70
CA CYS A 241 -16.32 4.14 -6.66
C CYS A 241 -17.77 4.35 -6.20
N ILE A 242 -18.10 3.98 -4.96
CA ILE A 242 -19.43 4.21 -4.37
C ILE A 242 -19.76 5.71 -4.34
N GLN A 243 -18.78 6.55 -3.96
CA GLN A 243 -18.95 8.00 -3.94
C GLN A 243 -19.20 8.57 -5.33
N ALA A 244 -18.46 8.10 -6.35
CA ALA A 244 -18.64 8.51 -7.73
C ALA A 244 -20.02 8.09 -8.25
N PHE A 245 -20.44 6.83 -8.07
CA PHE A 245 -21.77 6.37 -8.48
C PHE A 245 -22.90 7.15 -7.81
N ASN A 246 -22.81 7.41 -6.50
CA ASN A 246 -23.82 8.20 -5.79
C ASN A 246 -23.90 9.65 -6.28
N ALA A 247 -22.82 10.19 -6.85
CA ALA A 247 -22.79 11.54 -7.41
C ALA A 247 -23.24 11.59 -8.88
N CYS A 248 -23.42 10.44 -9.54
CA CYS A 248 -23.82 10.39 -10.95
C CYS A 248 -25.29 10.78 -11.13
N PRO A 249 -25.61 11.79 -11.95
CA PRO A 249 -26.99 12.07 -12.33
C PRO A 249 -27.57 10.98 -13.26
N ASN A 250 -26.72 10.37 -14.09
CA ASN A 250 -27.03 9.25 -14.97
C ASN A 250 -25.73 8.51 -15.34
N GLU A 251 -25.85 7.45 -16.13
CA GLU A 251 -24.79 6.49 -16.48
C GLU A 251 -23.61 7.16 -17.22
N ASP A 252 -23.88 8.15 -18.07
CA ASP A 252 -22.87 8.78 -18.92
C ASP A 252 -21.88 9.67 -18.14
N HIS A 253 -22.16 9.99 -16.87
CA HIS A 253 -21.34 10.90 -16.05
C HIS A 253 -20.35 10.19 -15.13
N PHE A 254 -20.26 8.86 -15.18
CA PHE A 254 -19.45 8.09 -14.23
C PHE A 254 -17.97 8.49 -14.20
N TYR A 255 -17.35 8.62 -15.38
CA TYR A 255 -15.95 9.04 -15.47
C TYR A 255 -15.71 10.42 -14.83
N GLU A 256 -16.57 11.40 -15.13
CA GLU A 256 -16.44 12.75 -14.58
C GLU A 256 -16.57 12.73 -13.04
N MET A 257 -17.54 11.97 -12.51
CA MET A 257 -17.72 11.84 -11.06
C MET A 257 -16.58 11.08 -10.39
N ALA A 258 -15.98 10.10 -11.08
CA ALA A 258 -14.81 9.37 -10.60
C ALA A 258 -13.58 10.30 -10.45
N VAL A 259 -13.35 11.20 -11.41
CA VAL A 259 -12.31 12.22 -11.33
C VAL A 259 -12.55 13.15 -10.14
N LYS A 260 -13.79 13.60 -9.92
CA LYS A 260 -14.14 14.44 -8.75
C LYS A 260 -13.94 13.71 -7.42
N ALA A 261 -14.35 12.45 -7.32
CA ALA A 261 -14.18 11.62 -6.12
C ALA A 261 -12.69 11.40 -5.78
N ARG A 262 -11.83 11.23 -6.81
CA ARG A 262 -10.37 11.18 -6.63
C ARG A 262 -9.82 12.48 -6.05
N GLU A 263 -10.18 13.64 -6.60
CA GLU A 263 -9.69 14.93 -6.09
C GLU A 263 -10.12 15.17 -4.64
N GLN A 264 -11.36 14.82 -4.28
CA GLN A 264 -11.83 14.90 -2.91
C GLN A 264 -11.04 14.00 -1.96
N SER A 265 -10.70 12.78 -2.41
CA SER A 265 -9.89 11.83 -1.64
C SER A 265 -8.46 12.35 -1.39
N ARG A 266 -7.88 13.11 -2.33
CA ARG A 266 -6.56 13.74 -2.15
C ARG A 266 -6.56 14.80 -1.04
N VAL A 267 -7.66 15.54 -0.90
CA VAL A 267 -7.80 16.62 0.11
C VAL A 267 -8.05 16.05 1.50
N LEU A 268 -8.95 15.07 1.62
CA LEU A 268 -9.32 14.48 2.92
C LEU A 268 -8.17 13.69 3.57
N GLY A 269 -7.19 13.25 2.77
CA GLY A 269 -6.12 12.38 3.22
C GLY A 269 -6.61 10.95 3.51
N ARG A 270 -5.75 10.16 4.14
CA ARG A 270 -5.96 8.72 4.35
C ARG A 270 -5.93 8.39 5.84
N SER A 271 -6.99 7.76 6.35
CA SER A 271 -6.92 7.06 7.64
C SER A 271 -6.10 5.80 7.45
N LEU A 272 -5.03 5.65 8.22
CA LEU A 272 -4.20 4.46 8.11
C LEU A 272 -4.83 3.29 8.86
N PRO A 273 -4.91 2.12 8.22
CA PRO A 273 -5.32 0.89 8.91
C PRO A 273 -4.30 0.53 9.98
N ARG A 274 -4.69 -0.33 10.93
CA ARG A 274 -3.71 -0.95 11.83
C ARG A 274 -2.70 -1.83 11.08
N ARG A 275 -3.06 -2.38 9.93
CA ARG A 275 -2.16 -3.16 9.09
C ARG A 275 -2.25 -2.69 7.64
N ALA A 276 -1.15 -2.22 7.09
CA ALA A 276 -1.10 -1.68 5.74
C ALA A 276 -0.04 -2.38 4.90
N VAL A 277 -0.34 -2.64 3.64
CA VAL A 277 0.61 -3.17 2.65
C VAL A 277 0.83 -2.13 1.57
N GLY A 278 2.07 -1.85 1.19
CA GLY A 278 2.36 -0.91 0.12
C GLY A 278 3.83 -0.86 -0.25
N SER A 279 4.17 -0.03 -1.23
CA SER A 279 5.56 0.24 -1.57
C SER A 279 6.26 1.13 -0.56
N THR A 280 7.59 1.10 -0.55
CA THR A 280 8.41 2.03 0.27
C THR A 280 7.98 3.47 0.07
N LEU A 281 7.72 3.87 -1.16
CA LEU A 281 7.23 5.19 -1.56
C LEU A 281 5.90 5.55 -0.88
N LEU A 282 4.90 4.67 -0.98
CA LEU A 282 3.55 4.94 -0.45
C LEU A 282 3.52 4.93 1.08
N LEU A 283 4.43 4.20 1.71
CA LEU A 283 4.57 4.07 3.15
C LEU A 283 5.58 5.05 3.75
N LYS A 284 6.34 5.77 2.92
CA LYS A 284 7.26 6.81 3.39
C LYS A 284 6.50 7.91 4.12
N GLY A 285 7.05 8.34 5.25
CA GLY A 285 6.42 9.32 6.14
C GLY A 285 5.40 8.71 7.10
N LEU A 286 5.03 7.44 6.91
CA LEU A 286 4.23 6.70 7.87
C LEU A 286 5.11 6.02 8.90
N GLU A 287 4.56 5.79 10.08
CA GLU A 287 5.21 5.15 11.21
C GLU A 287 4.31 4.06 11.77
N ALA A 288 4.92 2.99 12.26
CA ALA A 288 4.22 1.91 12.94
C ALA A 288 5.06 1.28 14.05
N ASP A 289 4.45 0.35 14.78
CA ASP A 289 5.15 -0.45 15.78
C ASP A 289 6.03 -1.50 15.10
N VAL A 290 5.50 -2.16 14.07
CA VAL A 290 6.22 -3.21 13.34
C VAL A 290 6.35 -2.85 11.86
N ALA A 291 7.56 -3.03 11.33
CA ALA A 291 7.79 -3.06 9.89
C ALA A 291 8.07 -4.50 9.44
N VAL A 292 7.47 -4.92 8.33
CA VAL A 292 7.74 -6.21 7.67
C VAL A 292 8.20 -5.90 6.25
N ILE A 293 9.41 -6.33 5.87
CA ILE A 293 9.97 -6.11 4.53
C ILE A 293 9.94 -7.44 3.79
N ILE A 294 9.17 -7.51 2.69
CA ILE A 294 8.94 -8.76 1.95
C ILE A 294 9.91 -8.92 0.80
N ASP A 295 9.97 -7.93 -0.10
CA ASP A 295 10.78 -7.99 -1.32
C ASP A 295 12.17 -7.41 -1.07
N THR A 296 12.77 -7.73 0.08
CA THR A 296 14.01 -7.12 0.57
C THR A 296 15.07 -7.08 -0.53
N ASP A 297 15.29 -8.19 -1.22
CA ASP A 297 16.33 -8.40 -2.23
C ASP A 297 16.22 -7.50 -3.47
N LEU A 298 15.07 -6.83 -3.68
CA LEU A 298 14.84 -5.94 -4.83
C LEU A 298 14.98 -4.46 -4.47
N LEU A 299 14.88 -4.13 -3.18
CA LEU A 299 14.91 -2.74 -2.74
C LEU A 299 16.33 -2.16 -2.93
N SER A 300 16.41 -0.94 -3.46
CA SER A 300 17.66 -0.18 -3.50
C SER A 300 18.18 0.09 -2.07
N ALA A 301 19.42 0.56 -1.92
CA ALA A 301 19.96 0.95 -0.61
C ALA A 301 19.08 1.99 0.10
N ARG A 302 18.62 3.03 -0.63
CA ARG A 302 17.72 4.06 -0.09
C ARG A 302 16.34 3.49 0.25
N ASP A 303 15.75 2.69 -0.65
CA ASP A 303 14.43 2.10 -0.40
C ASP A 303 14.45 1.13 0.78
N LEU A 304 15.50 0.32 0.90
CA LEU A 304 15.68 -0.61 2.00
C LEU A 304 15.83 0.17 3.32
N TYR A 305 16.64 1.22 3.36
CA TYR A 305 16.77 2.05 4.56
C TYR A 305 15.45 2.70 4.97
N VAL A 306 14.71 3.28 4.02
CA VAL A 306 13.38 3.87 4.31
C VAL A 306 12.42 2.80 4.82
N ALA A 307 12.41 1.60 4.23
CA ALA A 307 11.57 0.48 4.66
C ALA A 307 11.90 0.01 6.09
N MET A 308 13.20 -0.17 6.41
CA MET A 308 13.68 -0.61 7.72
C MET A 308 13.35 0.38 8.84
N THR A 309 13.23 1.67 8.51
CA THR A 309 12.95 2.74 9.48
C THR A 309 11.46 3.04 9.67
N ARG A 310 10.55 2.22 9.13
CA ARG A 310 9.09 2.39 9.33
C ARG A 310 8.59 1.90 10.68
N GLY A 311 9.27 0.91 11.28
CA GLY A 311 8.90 0.29 12.55
C GLY A 311 9.70 0.84 13.72
N SER A 312 9.03 1.15 14.82
CA SER A 312 9.65 1.67 16.05
C SER A 312 9.97 0.59 17.09
N ARG A 313 9.28 -0.56 17.06
CA ARG A 313 9.40 -1.62 18.08
C ARG A 313 9.92 -2.94 17.55
N GLN A 314 9.64 -3.26 16.30
CA GLN A 314 10.09 -4.52 15.70
C GLN A 314 10.27 -4.39 14.19
N LEU A 315 11.21 -5.16 13.65
CA LEU A 315 11.48 -5.24 12.22
C LEU A 315 11.60 -6.71 11.78
N LEU A 316 10.76 -7.13 10.85
CA LEU A 316 10.86 -8.43 10.19
C LEU A 316 11.44 -8.22 8.79
N ILE A 317 12.50 -8.93 8.46
CA ILE A 317 13.15 -8.86 7.15
C ILE A 317 13.05 -10.23 6.49
N CYS A 318 12.26 -10.31 5.44
CA CYS A 318 12.13 -11.48 4.60
C CYS A 318 13.13 -11.39 3.46
N SER A 319 14.15 -12.25 3.46
CA SER A 319 15.19 -12.26 2.42
C SER A 319 15.67 -13.68 2.16
N ARG A 320 16.23 -13.93 0.97
CA ARG A 320 16.80 -15.24 0.63
C ARG A 320 18.03 -15.57 1.46
N ASN A 321 18.87 -14.55 1.69
CA ASN A 321 20.13 -14.66 2.40
C ASN A 321 20.12 -13.76 3.66
N PRO A 322 20.82 -14.16 4.74
CA PRO A 322 20.93 -13.34 5.94
C PRO A 322 21.88 -12.14 5.75
N ILE A 323 22.67 -12.13 4.68
CA ILE A 323 23.60 -11.04 4.36
C ILE A 323 22.95 -10.14 3.31
N LEU A 324 22.67 -8.89 3.68
CA LEU A 324 22.16 -7.87 2.77
C LEU A 324 23.32 -7.05 2.22
N MET A 325 23.40 -6.89 0.91
CA MET A 325 24.41 -6.06 0.25
C MET A 325 23.77 -5.26 -0.87
N ARG A 326 24.06 -3.96 -0.95
CA ARG A 326 23.58 -3.06 -1.99
C ARG A 326 24.74 -2.25 -2.57
N PRO A 327 24.65 -1.77 -3.82
CA PRO A 327 25.59 -0.78 -4.32
C PRO A 327 25.63 0.46 -3.42
N PRO A 328 26.79 1.12 -3.28
CA PRO A 328 26.90 2.38 -2.53
C PRO A 328 26.05 3.48 -3.18
N VAL A 329 25.73 4.50 -2.38
CA VAL A 329 24.82 5.60 -2.72
C VAL A 329 25.55 6.92 -2.88
#